data_AF-A0A1C5P523-F1
#
_entry.id   AF-A0A1C5P523-F1
#
_cell.length_a   1.000
_cell.length_b   1.000
_cell.length_c   1.000
_cell.angle_alpha   90.00
_cell.angle_beta   90.00
_cell.angle_gamma   90.00
#
_symmetry.space_group_name_H-M   'P 1'
#
loop_
_entity.id
_entity.type
_entity.pdbx_description
1 polymer ?
#
loop_
_entity_poly.entity_id
_entity_poly.type
_entity_poly.pdbx_seq_one_letter_code
_entity_poly.pdbx_strand_id
1 'polypeptide(L)'
;MFKFIFDLITEPLGLPIEWYYEWIILLVIGEMAYRVAYNKVGVLYQSGSISGKSAGSFFHWIIRTVVFVAIWAVTYGVIWIGKFVMAHKIQVAIGICSIVAVVIAVKIFVWFKEQNELVKVSIKVEDKDNR
;
A
#
# COMPACT_ATOMS: atom_id res chain seq x y z
N MET A 1 1.11 6.78 -32.91
CA MET A 1 2.43 6.72 -32.24
C MET A 1 2.32 6.43 -30.75
N PHE A 2 1.56 7.20 -29.96
CA PHE A 2 1.50 6.98 -28.51
C PHE A 2 0.97 5.61 -28.07
N LYS A 3 0.05 5.01 -28.84
CA LYS A 3 -0.38 3.62 -28.64
C LYS A 3 0.81 2.65 -28.67
N PHE A 4 1.70 2.78 -29.64
CA PHE A 4 2.89 1.93 -29.75
C PHE A 4 3.82 2.08 -28.54
N ILE A 5 3.99 3.31 -28.04
CA ILE A 5 4.81 3.56 -26.83
C ILE A 5 4.14 2.94 -25.59
N PHE A 6 2.82 3.09 -25.46
CA PHE A 6 2.06 2.45 -24.38
C PHE A 6 2.21 0.94 -24.45
N ASP A 7 1.96 0.34 -25.62
CA ASP A 7 2.06 -1.10 -25.84
C ASP A 7 3.48 -1.58 -25.50
N LEU A 8 4.54 -0.92 -26.00
CA LEU A 8 5.93 -1.24 -25.71
C LEU A 8 6.28 -1.19 -24.20
N ILE A 9 5.69 -0.24 -23.46
CA ILE A 9 5.91 -0.14 -22.01
C ILE A 9 5.12 -1.22 -21.26
N THR A 10 3.90 -1.54 -21.71
CA THR A 10 3.00 -2.45 -20.99
C THR A 10 3.14 -3.92 -21.38
N GLU A 11 3.68 -4.22 -22.55
CA GLU A 11 3.95 -5.58 -23.03
C GLU A 11 4.86 -6.39 -22.10
N PRO A 12 5.95 -5.85 -21.52
CA PRO A 12 6.75 -6.58 -20.55
C PRO A 12 6.14 -6.62 -19.13
N LEU A 13 5.03 -5.93 -18.85
CA LEU A 13 4.44 -5.81 -17.51
C LEU A 13 3.57 -7.01 -17.15
N GLY A 14 4.20 -8.17 -17.04
CA GLY A 14 3.54 -9.39 -16.60
C GLY A 14 3.30 -9.47 -15.09
N LEU A 15 2.38 -10.32 -14.67
CA LEU A 15 2.11 -10.64 -13.26
C LEU A 15 2.54 -12.08 -12.97
N PRO A 16 3.19 -12.37 -11.81
CA PRO A 16 3.75 -13.69 -11.52
C PRO A 16 2.68 -14.68 -11.00
N ILE A 17 1.62 -14.86 -11.77
CA ILE A 17 0.42 -15.69 -11.52
C ILE A 17 0.07 -16.52 -12.77
N GLU A 18 -1.03 -17.28 -12.71
CA GLU A 18 -1.50 -18.04 -13.88
C GLU A 18 -1.95 -17.09 -15.00
N TRP A 19 -1.54 -17.42 -16.22
CA TRP A 19 -1.67 -16.54 -17.39
C TRP A 19 -3.10 -16.05 -17.61
N TYR A 20 -4.14 -16.87 -17.44
CA TYR A 20 -5.51 -16.42 -17.67
C TYR A 20 -6.00 -15.37 -16.65
N TYR A 21 -5.60 -15.48 -15.37
CA TYR A 21 -5.90 -14.45 -14.37
C TYR A 21 -5.14 -13.16 -14.63
N GLU A 22 -3.87 -13.28 -15.04
CA GLU A 22 -3.05 -12.15 -15.44
C GLU A 22 -3.72 -11.34 -16.55
N TRP A 23 -4.19 -11.99 -17.61
CA TRP A 23 -4.86 -11.31 -18.72
C TRP A 23 -6.12 -10.57 -18.29
N ILE A 24 -6.94 -11.19 -17.43
CA ILE A 24 -8.15 -10.56 -16.89
C ILE A 24 -7.78 -9.33 -16.04
N ILE A 25 -6.79 -9.45 -15.17
CA ILE A 25 -6.35 -8.35 -14.30
C ILE A 25 -5.78 -7.20 -15.12
N LEU A 26 -4.89 -7.47 -16.07
CA LEU A 26 -4.30 -6.45 -16.94
C LEU A 26 -5.37 -5.74 -17.79
N LEU A 27 -6.39 -6.47 -18.24
CA LEU A 27 -7.54 -5.89 -18.94
C LEU A 27 -8.30 -4.92 -18.04
N VAL A 28 -8.60 -5.31 -16.80
CA VAL A 28 -9.28 -4.45 -15.82
C VAL A 28 -8.45 -3.21 -15.51
N ILE A 29 -7.14 -3.36 -15.29
CA ILE A 29 -6.24 -2.23 -15.05
C ILE A 29 -6.22 -1.29 -16.26
N GLY A 30 -6.17 -1.85 -17.47
CA GLY A 30 -6.24 -1.11 -18.74
C GLY A 30 -7.51 -0.25 -18.86
N GLU A 31 -8.66 -0.83 -18.54
CA GLU A 31 -9.95 -0.14 -18.55
C GLU A 31 -10.04 0.96 -17.47
N MET A 32 -9.54 0.69 -16.26
CA MET A 32 -9.48 1.69 -15.20
C MET A 32 -8.60 2.87 -15.60
N ALA A 33 -7.39 2.60 -16.12
CA ALA A 33 -6.46 3.62 -16.57
C ALA A 33 -7.04 4.45 -17.72
N TYR A 34 -7.74 3.81 -18.67
CA TYR A 34 -8.42 4.49 -19.76
C TYR A 34 -9.49 5.47 -19.25
N ARG A 35 -10.35 5.04 -18.33
CA ARG A 35 -11.42 5.88 -17.76
C ARG A 35 -10.85 7.08 -17.00
N VAL A 36 -9.81 6.86 -16.19
CA VAL A 36 -9.13 7.94 -15.47
C VAL A 36 -8.52 8.94 -16.45
N ALA A 37 -7.82 8.47 -17.48
CA ALA A 37 -7.23 9.32 -18.50
C ALA A 37 -8.29 10.12 -19.27
N TYR A 38 -9.41 9.49 -19.62
CA TYR A 38 -10.52 10.15 -20.31
C TYR A 38 -11.11 11.28 -19.47
N ASN A 39 -11.41 11.00 -18.20
CA ASN A 39 -11.98 12.00 -17.28
C ASN A 39 -11.01 13.17 -17.05
N LYS A 40 -9.72 12.90 -16.82
CA LYS A 40 -8.73 13.96 -16.59
C LYS A 40 -8.52 14.84 -17.82
N VAL A 41 -8.43 14.25 -19.00
CA VAL A 41 -8.32 15.01 -20.25
C VAL A 41 -9.60 15.79 -20.54
N GLY A 42 -10.78 15.24 -20.24
CA GLY A 42 -12.05 15.95 -20.36
C GLY A 42 -12.08 17.23 -19.53
N VAL A 43 -11.61 17.20 -18.29
CA VAL A 43 -11.48 18.39 -17.43
C VAL A 43 -10.50 19.42 -18.03
N LEU A 44 -9.39 18.97 -18.61
CA LEU A 44 -8.42 19.86 -19.26
C LEU A 44 -8.99 20.54 -20.51
N TYR A 45 -9.87 19.87 -21.25
CA TYR A 45 -10.62 20.48 -22.34
C TYR A 45 -11.63 21.52 -21.83
N GLN A 46 -12.42 21.17 -20.80
CA GLN A 46 -13.45 22.06 -20.25
C GLN A 46 -12.87 23.34 -19.62
N SER A 47 -11.68 23.24 -19.02
CA SER A 47 -10.97 24.39 -18.45
C SER A 47 -10.31 25.30 -19.48
N GLY A 48 -10.36 24.96 -20.78
CA GLY A 48 -9.66 25.70 -21.83
C GLY A 48 -8.13 25.53 -21.80
N SER A 49 -7.60 24.69 -20.91
CA SER A 49 -6.16 24.40 -20.81
C SER A 49 -5.62 23.69 -22.05
N ILE A 50 -6.50 22.99 -22.78
CA ILE A 50 -6.18 22.31 -24.03
C ILE A 50 -7.29 22.59 -25.04
N SER A 51 -6.93 23.12 -26.21
CA SER A 51 -7.85 23.39 -27.32
C SER A 51 -7.62 22.50 -28.54
N GLY A 52 -6.50 21.76 -28.59
CA GLY A 52 -6.08 20.98 -29.76
C GLY A 52 -6.29 19.47 -29.63
N LYS A 53 -6.81 18.83 -30.68
CA LYS A 53 -7.00 17.36 -30.78
C LYS A 53 -5.70 16.57 -30.57
N SER A 54 -4.57 17.11 -31.05
CA SER A 54 -3.25 16.49 -30.88
C SER A 54 -2.78 16.52 -29.42
N ALA A 55 -2.91 17.68 -28.76
CA ALA A 55 -2.57 17.84 -27.34
C ALA A 55 -3.46 16.95 -26.45
N GLY A 56 -4.77 16.92 -26.67
CA GLY A 56 -5.68 16.04 -25.93
C GLY A 56 -5.31 14.56 -26.06
N SER A 57 -4.94 14.11 -27.26
CA SER A 57 -4.46 12.73 -27.46
C SER A 57 -3.16 12.47 -26.71
N PHE A 58 -2.19 13.37 -26.78
CA PHE A 58 -0.91 13.24 -26.06
C PHE A 58 -1.10 13.07 -24.55
N PHE A 59 -1.87 13.98 -23.93
CA PHE A 59 -2.14 13.91 -22.49
C PHE A 59 -2.95 12.67 -22.12
N HIS A 60 -3.91 12.24 -22.96
CA HIS A 60 -4.68 11.03 -22.71
C HIS A 60 -3.78 9.80 -22.62
N TRP A 61 -2.88 9.64 -23.59
CA TRP A 61 -1.96 8.51 -23.60
C TRP A 61 -0.97 8.55 -22.44
N ILE A 62 -0.40 9.71 -22.11
CA ILE A 62 0.52 9.84 -20.96
C ILE A 62 -0.18 9.48 -19.65
N ILE A 63 -1.34 10.08 -19.38
CA ILE A 63 -2.07 9.85 -18.13
C ILE A 63 -2.47 8.37 -18.05
N ARG A 64 -2.92 7.79 -19.16
CA ARG A 64 -3.25 6.36 -19.23
C ARG A 64 -2.04 5.49 -18.89
N THR A 65 -0.87 5.74 -19.47
CA THR A 65 0.36 4.97 -19.18
C THR A 65 0.74 5.09 -17.71
N VAL A 66 0.78 6.30 -17.15
CA VAL A 66 1.18 6.52 -15.76
C VAL A 66 0.23 5.83 -14.78
N VAL A 67 -1.08 5.97 -14.99
CA VAL A 67 -2.09 5.33 -14.14
C VAL A 67 -2.02 3.81 -14.27
N PHE A 68 -1.84 3.27 -15.47
CA PHE A 68 -1.67 1.84 -15.69
C PHE A 68 -0.48 1.30 -14.90
N VAL A 69 0.70 1.91 -15.05
CA VAL A 69 1.92 1.49 -14.37
C VAL A 69 1.78 1.59 -12.85
N ALA A 70 1.13 2.65 -12.35
CA ALA A 70 0.89 2.83 -10.92
C ALA A 70 0.00 1.72 -10.34
N ILE A 71 -1.14 1.43 -10.98
CA ILE A 71 -2.06 0.37 -10.54
C ILE A 71 -1.37 -1.00 -10.67
N TRP A 72 -0.70 -1.25 -11.79
CA TRP A 72 0.05 -2.48 -12.01
C TRP A 72 1.12 -2.71 -10.93
N ALA A 73 1.89 -1.68 -10.56
CA ALA A 73 2.92 -1.80 -9.54
C ALA A 73 2.34 -2.17 -8.17
N VAL A 74 1.19 -1.58 -7.82
CA VAL A 74 0.45 -1.95 -6.59
C VAL A 74 -0.02 -3.40 -6.66
N THR A 75 -0.64 -3.81 -7.77
CA THR A 75 -1.10 -5.19 -7.97
C THR A 75 0.04 -6.19 -7.90
N TYR A 76 1.15 -5.92 -8.59
CA TYR A 76 2.36 -6.73 -8.55
C TYR A 76 2.91 -6.84 -7.12
N GLY A 77 3.00 -5.71 -6.40
CA GLY A 77 3.45 -5.67 -5.02
C GLY A 77 2.58 -6.52 -4.10
N VAL A 78 1.25 -6.43 -4.21
CA VAL A 78 0.30 -7.23 -3.41
C VAL A 78 0.46 -8.72 -3.70
N ILE A 79 0.57 -9.11 -4.98
CA ILE A 79 0.79 -10.51 -5.37
C ILE A 79 2.12 -11.01 -4.82
N TRP A 80 3.18 -10.21 -4.95
CA TRP A 80 4.50 -10.56 -4.47
C TRP A 80 4.54 -10.74 -2.94
N ILE A 81 3.93 -9.81 -2.19
CA ILE A 81 3.78 -9.93 -0.73
C ILE A 81 2.95 -11.17 -0.39
N GLY A 82 1.85 -11.44 -1.10
CA GLY A 82 1.03 -12.64 -0.89
C GLY A 82 1.84 -13.93 -1.09
N LYS A 83 2.64 -14.02 -2.15
CA LYS A 83 3.53 -15.14 -2.40
C LYS A 83 4.62 -15.26 -1.32
N PHE A 84 5.19 -14.15 -0.88
CA PHE A 84 6.17 -14.11 0.20
C PHE A 84 5.59 -14.65 1.50
N VAL A 85 4.39 -14.21 1.89
CA VAL A 85 3.68 -14.70 3.08
C VAL A 85 3.39 -16.19 2.97
N MET A 86 2.95 -16.68 1.80
CA MET A 86 2.71 -18.10 1.58
C MET A 86 3.98 -18.95 1.59
N ALA A 87 5.11 -18.41 1.13
CA ALA A 87 6.40 -19.08 1.14
C ALA A 87 7.05 -19.09 2.54
N HIS A 88 6.80 -18.05 3.35
CA HIS A 88 7.44 -17.85 4.64
C HIS A 88 6.42 -17.79 5.78
N LYS A 89 5.38 -18.63 5.70
CA LYS A 89 4.26 -18.70 6.68
C LYS A 89 4.73 -18.72 8.12
N ILE A 90 5.79 -19.47 8.40
CA ILE A 90 6.37 -19.62 9.74
C ILE A 90 7.06 -18.32 10.19
N GLN A 91 7.84 -17.67 9.32
CA GLN A 91 8.55 -16.43 9.67
C GLN A 91 7.59 -15.25 9.84
N VAL A 92 6.54 -15.15 9.00
CA VAL A 92 5.50 -14.13 9.14
C VAL A 92 4.70 -14.34 10.43
N ALA A 93 4.37 -15.58 10.78
CA ALA A 93 3.72 -15.89 12.06
C ALA A 93 4.59 -15.51 13.25
N ILE A 94 5.89 -15.82 13.22
CA ILE A 94 6.84 -15.42 14.28
C ILE A 94 6.94 -13.89 14.38
N GLY A 95 6.98 -13.17 13.25
CA GLY A 95 7.02 -11.71 13.23
C GLY A 95 5.78 -11.06 13.85
N ILE A 96 4.58 -11.59 13.58
CA ILE A 96 3.35 -11.09 14.20
C ILE A 96 3.33 -11.41 15.70
N CYS A 97 3.69 -12.64 16.08
CA CYS A 97 3.75 -13.06 17.48
C CYS A 97 4.77 -12.24 18.28
N SER A 98 5.91 -11.86 17.70
CA SER A 98 6.92 -11.06 18.39
C SER A 98 6.44 -9.63 18.66
N ILE A 99 5.75 -9.00 17.71
CA ILE A 99 5.14 -7.67 17.91
C ILE A 99 4.11 -7.72 19.04
N VAL A 100 3.21 -8.71 19.01
CA VAL A 100 2.18 -8.89 20.06
C VAL A 100 2.83 -9.13 21.42
N ALA A 101 3.87 -9.97 21.50
CA ALA A 101 4.60 -10.22 22.73
C ALA A 101 5.26 -8.95 23.29
N VAL A 102 5.82 -8.08 22.44
CA VAL A 102 6.38 -6.80 22.86
C VAL A 102 5.30 -5.87 23.44
N VAL A 103 4.14 -5.76 22.80
CA VAL A 103 3.03 -4.93 23.32
C VAL A 103 2.59 -5.43 24.70
N ILE A 104 2.46 -6.74 24.87
CA ILE A 104 2.10 -7.36 26.16
C ILE A 104 3.18 -7.07 27.20
N ALA A 105 4.45 -7.27 26.85
CA ALA A 105 5.57 -7.02 27.76
C ALA A 105 5.62 -5.56 28.22
N VAL A 106 5.40 -4.60 27.32
CA VAL A 106 5.32 -3.16 27.65
C VAL A 106 4.18 -2.88 28.63
N LYS A 107 3.00 -3.44 28.38
CA LYS A 107 1.84 -3.29 29.29
C LYS A 107 2.13 -3.84 30.68
N ILE A 108 2.71 -5.04 30.77
CA ILE A 108 3.10 -5.67 32.04
C ILE A 108 4.16 -4.83 32.75
N PHE A 109 5.16 -4.33 32.02
CA PHE A 109 6.22 -3.49 32.58
C PHE A 109 5.69 -2.19 33.18
N VAL A 110 4.78 -1.51 32.47
CA VAL A 110 4.12 -0.29 32.98
C VAL A 110 3.32 -0.61 34.25
N TRP A 111 2.53 -1.69 34.23
CA TRP A 111 1.76 -2.11 35.41
C TRP A 111 2.66 -2.43 36.61
N PHE A 112 3.78 -3.15 36.40
CA PHE A 112 4.73 -3.47 37.46
C PHE A 112 5.41 -2.22 38.03
N LYS A 113 5.74 -1.24 37.17
CA LYS A 113 6.28 0.05 37.60
C LYS A 113 5.29 0.80 38.49
N GLU A 114 4.01 0.80 38.12
CA GLU A 114 2.95 1.45 38.90
C GLU A 114 2.76 0.78 40.28
N GLN A 115 2.77 -0.56 40.33
CA GLN A 115 2.73 -1.29 41.61
C GLN A 115 3.94 -0.95 42.50
N ASN A 116 5.15 -0.89 41.95
CA ASN A 116 6.34 -0.55 42.72
C ASN A 116 6.33 0.89 43.27
N GLU A 117 5.80 1.86 42.52
CA GLU A 117 5.65 3.24 43.02
C GLU A 117 4.63 3.31 44.17
N LEU A 118 3.48 2.62 44.04
CA LEU A 118 2.47 2.56 45.10
C LEU A 118 3.01 1.93 46.38
N VAL A 119 3.74 0.81 46.27
CA VAL A 119 4.38 0.15 47.42
C VAL A 119 5.40 1.06 48.10
N LYS A 120 6.20 1.80 47.32
CA LYS A 120 7.21 2.74 47.86
C LYS A 120 6.57 3.91 48.59
N VAL A 121 5.43 4.41 48.11
CA VAL A 121 4.67 5.47 48.77
C VAL A 121 4.08 4.98 50.10
N SER A 122 3.46 3.79 50.13
CA SER A 122 2.90 3.22 51.37
C SER A 122 3.95 3.02 52.47
N ILE A 123 5.12 2.47 52.13
CA ILE A 123 6.22 2.28 53.11
C ILE A 123 6.68 3.63 53.71
N LYS A 124 6.72 4.69 52.89
CA LYS A 124 7.14 6.02 53.35
C LYS A 124 6.10 6.71 54.24
N VAL A 125 4.81 6.39 54.08
CA VAL A 125 3.75 6.90 54.95
C VAL A 125 3.82 6.20 56.31
N GLU A 126 4.01 4.89 56.34
CA GLU A 126 4.08 4.11 57.59
C GLU A 126 5.32 4.44 58.44
N ASP A 127 6.47 4.70 57.82
CA ASP A 127 7.69 5.17 58.53
C ASP A 127 7.50 6.54 59.18
N LYS A 128 6.66 7.41 58.61
CA LYS A 128 6.37 8.73 59.17
C LYS A 128 5.35 8.71 60.31
N ASP A 129 4.42 7.77 60.32
CA ASP A 129 3.41 7.64 61.38
C ASP A 129 4.01 6.98 62.64
N ASN A 130 5.04 6.15 62.46
CA ASN A 130 5.73 5.44 63.54
C ASN A 130 6.84 6.27 64.25
N ARG A 131 6.98 7.57 63.96
CA ARG A 131 8.02 8.46 64.51
C ARG A 131 7.43 9.69 65.20
#